data_AF-A0A920KDT7-F1
#
_entry.id   AF-A0A920KDT7-F1
#
_cell.length_a   1.000
_cell.length_b   1.000
_cell.length_c   1.000
_cell.angle_alpha   90.00
_cell.angle_beta   90.00
_cell.angle_gamma   90.00
#
_symmetry.space_group_name_H-M   'P 1'
#
loop_
_entity.id
_entity.type
_entity.pdbx_description
1 polymer ?
#
loop_
_entity_poly.entity_id
_entity_poly.type
_entity_poly.pdbx_seq_one_letter_code
_entity_poly.pdbx_strand_id
1 'polypeptide(L)'
;MNLFKYICILTIFSLSCSKAIICEIPKEVDCEKWNGYHKFIYDPIIVDEECNCIVAGKVKYLHNCETKALVHYGSGECDNMALKIICKDGNCFDKNGNPYEVQEFTIDCNGNSIQNGEVNANELDDLFDPTTGPQP
;
A
#
# COMPACT_ATOMS: atom_id res chain seq x y z
N MET A 1 33.53 7.11 7.29
CA MET A 1 33.74 7.03 5.83
C MET A 1 34.28 5.64 5.53
N ASN A 2 33.38 4.65 5.37
CA ASN A 2 33.76 3.29 5.02
C ASN A 2 33.07 2.89 3.72
N LEU A 3 33.93 2.57 2.77
CA LEU A 3 33.70 2.27 1.37
C LEU A 3 33.33 0.79 1.23
N PHE A 4 32.06 0.47 0.94
CA PHE A 4 31.70 -0.86 0.46
C PHE A 4 31.08 -0.77 -0.93
N LYS A 5 31.94 -1.04 -1.92
CA LYS A 5 31.55 -1.44 -3.27
C LYS A 5 30.78 -2.76 -3.17
N TYR A 6 29.58 -2.85 -3.74
CA TYR A 6 29.02 -4.13 -4.14
C TYR A 6 28.53 -4.08 -5.58
N ILE A 7 28.92 -5.14 -6.28
CA ILE A 7 28.96 -5.34 -7.71
C ILE A 7 27.59 -5.86 -8.14
N CYS A 8 26.94 -5.21 -9.11
CA CYS A 8 25.83 -5.78 -9.85
C CYS A 8 26.33 -6.98 -10.66
N ILE A 9 26.01 -8.21 -10.23
CA ILE A 9 26.22 -9.41 -11.03
C ILE A 9 24.86 -9.85 -11.57
N LEU A 10 24.67 -9.62 -12.87
CA LEU A 10 23.67 -10.28 -13.70
C LEU A 10 24.03 -11.76 -13.82
N THR A 11 23.24 -12.65 -13.19
CA THR A 11 23.19 -14.06 -13.56
C THR A 11 21.74 -14.50 -13.67
N ILE A 12 21.31 -14.65 -14.93
CA ILE A 12 20.09 -15.35 -15.32
C ILE A 12 20.35 -16.83 -15.07
N PHE A 13 19.68 -17.46 -14.11
CA PHE A 13 19.52 -18.91 -14.08
C PHE A 13 18.16 -19.28 -13.50
N SER A 14 17.44 -20.03 -14.34
CA SER A 14 16.12 -20.61 -14.20
C SER A 14 15.91 -21.46 -12.94
N LEU A 15 14.74 -21.34 -12.31
CA LEU A 15 13.74 -22.40 -12.06
C LEU A 15 12.80 -21.96 -10.93
N SER A 16 11.50 -22.03 -11.21
CA SER A 16 10.41 -22.35 -10.29
C SER A 16 10.62 -21.96 -8.81
N CYS A 17 10.27 -20.71 -8.50
CA CYS A 17 9.70 -20.37 -7.20
C CYS A 17 8.97 -19.03 -7.39
N SER A 18 7.64 -19.07 -7.56
CA SER A 18 6.81 -17.87 -7.39
C SER A 18 6.81 -17.51 -5.90
N LYS A 19 7.97 -17.14 -5.37
CA LYS A 19 8.06 -16.44 -4.10
C LYS A 19 7.44 -15.09 -4.39
N ALA A 20 6.19 -14.94 -3.97
CA ALA A 20 5.58 -13.65 -3.72
C ALA A 20 6.66 -12.77 -3.09
N ILE A 21 7.02 -11.71 -3.80
CA ILE A 21 7.84 -10.65 -3.24
C ILE A 21 6.93 -10.02 -2.19
N ILE A 22 6.97 -10.58 -0.98
CA ILE A 22 6.52 -9.85 0.19
C ILE A 22 7.51 -8.71 0.27
N CYS A 23 7.06 -7.50 -0.04
CA CYS A 23 7.75 -6.28 0.30
C CYS A 23 7.83 -6.22 1.83
N GLU A 24 8.73 -7.01 2.42
CA GLU A 24 9.17 -6.80 3.79
C GLU A 24 9.74 -5.39 3.81
N ILE A 25 9.07 -4.52 4.57
CA ILE A 25 9.56 -3.19 4.86
C ILE A 25 11.01 -3.39 5.32
N PRO A 26 12.02 -2.84 4.61
CA PRO A 26 13.41 -3.08 4.93
C PRO A 26 13.61 -2.78 6.42
N LYS A 27 14.20 -3.74 7.15
CA LYS A 27 14.63 -3.56 8.54
C LYS A 27 15.74 -2.50 8.59
N GLU A 28 15.31 -1.24 8.53
CA GLU A 28 15.95 0.01 8.92
C GLU A 28 15.00 1.13 8.44
N VAL A 29 13.73 1.10 8.87
CA VAL A 29 12.88 2.28 8.78
C VAL A 29 13.37 3.21 9.88
N ASP A 30 14.08 4.25 9.48
CA ASP A 30 14.41 5.37 10.36
C ASP A 30 13.12 6.09 10.75
N CYS A 31 12.46 5.61 11.80
CA CYS A 31 11.15 6.12 12.25
C CYS A 31 11.17 7.58 12.66
N GLU A 32 12.33 8.17 12.92
CA GLU A 32 12.46 9.62 13.15
C GLU A 32 12.19 10.40 11.86
N LYS A 33 12.47 9.81 10.69
CA LYS A 33 12.15 10.39 9.38
C LYS A 33 10.67 10.31 9.01
N TRP A 34 9.87 9.51 9.73
CA TRP A 34 8.47 9.22 9.40
C TRP A 34 7.48 9.70 10.48
N ASN A 35 7.83 10.79 11.19
CA ASN A 35 6.91 11.45 12.11
C ASN A 35 5.70 12.03 11.35
N GLY A 36 4.49 11.78 11.81
CA GLY A 36 3.26 12.13 11.11
C GLY A 36 2.72 11.01 10.21
N TYR A 37 1.77 11.34 9.35
CA TYR A 37 1.11 10.38 8.47
C TYR A 37 1.82 10.26 7.12
N HIS A 38 2.06 9.03 6.72
CA HIS A 38 2.72 8.70 5.46
C HIS A 38 2.05 7.50 4.80
N LYS A 39 2.14 7.44 3.47
CA LYS A 39 1.67 6.31 2.68
C LYS A 39 2.79 5.70 1.85
N PHE A 40 2.70 4.40 1.63
CA PHE A 40 3.54 3.73 0.67
C PHE A 40 2.82 2.60 -0.06
N ILE A 41 3.22 2.40 -1.31
CA ILE A 41 2.79 1.33 -2.19
C ILE A 41 3.44 0.03 -1.68
N TYR A 42 2.60 -0.84 -1.12
CA TYR A 42 2.97 -2.15 -0.61
C TYR A 42 2.97 -3.20 -1.72
N ASP A 43 1.89 -3.24 -2.51
CA ASP A 43 1.82 -4.01 -3.76
C ASP A 43 1.66 -3.02 -4.94
N PRO A 44 2.34 -3.24 -6.08
CA PRO A 44 2.32 -2.33 -7.21
C PRO A 44 0.91 -1.95 -7.65
N ILE A 45 0.73 -0.67 -7.99
CA ILE A 45 -0.51 -0.14 -8.53
C ILE A 45 -0.63 -0.53 -9.99
N ILE A 46 -1.74 -1.15 -10.36
CA ILE A 46 -2.06 -1.56 -11.72
C ILE A 46 -3.25 -0.74 -12.19
N VAL A 47 -3.04 -0.01 -13.28
CA VAL A 47 -4.10 0.73 -13.99
C VAL A 47 -4.48 -0.09 -15.21
N ASP A 48 -5.77 -0.33 -15.38
CA ASP A 48 -6.31 -0.87 -16.63
C ASP A 48 -6.52 0.28 -17.62
N GLU A 49 -5.92 0.19 -18.81
CA GLU A 49 -6.00 1.25 -19.82
C GLU A 49 -7.36 1.30 -20.53
N GLU A 50 -8.10 0.19 -20.61
CA GLU A 50 -9.40 0.15 -21.27
C GLU A 50 -10.47 0.82 -20.42
N CYS A 51 -10.41 0.63 -19.11
CA CYS A 51 -11.34 1.28 -18.18
C CYS A 51 -10.78 2.53 -17.49
N ASN A 52 -9.50 2.84 -17.72
CA ASN A 52 -8.78 3.97 -17.14
C ASN A 52 -8.95 4.05 -15.62
N CYS A 53 -8.83 2.93 -14.91
CA CYS A 53 -8.98 2.90 -13.46
C CYS A 53 -7.91 2.04 -12.79
N ILE A 54 -7.61 2.32 -11.53
CA ILE A 54 -6.79 1.42 -10.72
C ILE A 54 -7.62 0.18 -10.41
N VAL A 55 -7.14 -0.99 -10.82
CA VAL A 55 -7.84 -2.27 -10.67
C VAL A 55 -7.15 -3.22 -9.68
N ALA A 56 -5.90 -2.91 -9.31
CA ALA A 56 -5.17 -3.69 -8.32
C ALA A 56 -4.03 -2.87 -7.68
N GLY A 57 -3.57 -3.37 -6.54
CA GLY A 57 -2.48 -2.79 -5.77
C GLY A 57 -2.88 -2.58 -4.32
N LYS A 58 -1.88 -2.30 -3.49
CA LYS A 58 -2.09 -2.09 -2.05
C LYS A 58 -1.25 -0.94 -1.54
N VAL A 59 -1.84 -0.10 -0.69
CA VAL A 59 -1.17 1.04 -0.06
C VAL A 59 -1.31 0.94 1.44
N LYS A 60 -0.20 1.06 2.17
CA LYS A 60 -0.19 1.14 3.63
C LYS A 60 -0.11 2.59 4.07
N TYR A 61 -0.93 2.95 5.05
CA TYR A 61 -0.94 4.24 5.71
C TYR A 61 -0.39 4.07 7.12
N LEU A 62 0.66 4.82 7.42
CA LEU A 62 1.40 4.74 8.67
C LEU A 62 1.29 6.07 9.42
N HIS A 63 1.24 5.97 10.74
CA HIS A 63 1.43 7.10 11.64
C HIS A 63 2.56 6.75 12.60
N ASN A 64 3.64 7.54 12.60
CA ASN A 64 4.79 7.32 13.47
C ASN A 64 5.28 5.86 13.43
N CYS A 65 5.53 5.34 12.22
CA CYS A 65 5.92 3.95 11.93
C CYS A 65 4.90 2.85 12.25
N GLU A 66 3.73 3.17 12.78
CA GLU A 66 2.69 2.17 13.02
C GLU A 66 1.69 2.15 11.87
N THR A 67 1.41 0.98 11.30
CA THR A 67 0.39 0.85 10.24
C THR A 67 -0.99 1.10 10.83
N LYS A 68 -1.69 2.10 10.32
CA LYS A 68 -3.05 2.47 10.72
C LYS A 68 -4.11 1.96 9.76
N ALA A 69 -3.77 1.86 8.48
CA ALA A 69 -4.68 1.30 7.49
C ALA A 69 -3.94 0.64 6.33
N LEU A 70 -4.64 -0.30 5.68
CA LEU A 70 -4.26 -0.90 4.40
C LEU A 70 -5.39 -0.66 3.40
N VAL A 71 -5.11 0.05 2.32
CA VAL A 71 -6.02 0.20 1.18
C VAL A 71 -5.68 -0.86 0.12
N HIS A 72 -6.70 -1.53 -0.40
CA HIS A 72 -6.64 -2.60 -1.38
C HIS A 72 -7.53 -2.25 -2.57
N TYR A 73 -6.92 -2.02 -3.74
CA TYR A 73 -7.60 -1.52 -4.95
C TYR A 73 -8.21 -2.62 -5.84
N GLY A 74 -8.25 -3.85 -5.35
CA GLY A 74 -8.86 -4.98 -6.07
C GLY A 74 -7.83 -5.97 -6.61
N SER A 75 -8.29 -6.84 -7.50
CA SER A 75 -7.51 -7.95 -8.07
C SER A 75 -7.55 -8.01 -9.60
N GLY A 76 -7.82 -6.88 -10.26
CA GLY A 76 -7.88 -6.77 -11.72
C GLY A 76 -9.28 -6.55 -12.31
N GLU A 77 -10.31 -6.50 -11.47
CA GLU A 77 -11.68 -6.22 -11.90
C GLU A 77 -11.87 -4.71 -12.06
N CYS A 78 -12.61 -4.28 -13.08
CA CYS A 78 -12.97 -2.88 -13.25
C CYS A 78 -14.37 -2.59 -12.70
N ASP A 79 -14.45 -2.40 -11.39
CA ASP A 79 -15.69 -2.12 -10.64
C ASP A 79 -15.64 -0.77 -9.88
N ASN A 80 -14.50 -0.08 -9.93
CA ASN A 80 -14.21 1.17 -9.22
C ASN A 80 -14.30 1.02 -7.69
N MET A 81 -14.14 -0.19 -7.17
CA MET A 81 -14.26 -0.50 -5.75
C MET A 81 -12.89 -0.71 -5.11
N ALA A 82 -12.71 -0.17 -3.91
CA ALA A 82 -11.56 -0.41 -3.07
C ALA A 82 -12.00 -0.77 -1.66
N LEU A 83 -11.14 -1.51 -0.96
CA LEU A 83 -11.31 -1.86 0.44
C LEU A 83 -10.26 -1.14 1.26
N LYS A 84 -10.65 -0.55 2.39
CA LYS A 84 -9.71 -0.15 3.42
C LYS A 84 -9.89 -0.99 4.66
N ILE A 85 -8.77 -1.38 5.24
CA ILE A 85 -8.70 -2.20 6.44
C ILE A 85 -8.09 -1.36 7.55
N ILE A 86 -8.83 -1.12 8.63
CA ILE A 86 -8.30 -0.39 9.78
C ILE A 86 -7.51 -1.35 10.67
N CYS A 87 -6.25 -0.99 10.92
CA CYS A 87 -5.29 -1.84 11.61
C CYS A 87 -5.27 -1.53 13.11
N LYS A 88 -5.08 -2.56 13.94
CA LYS A 88 -4.98 -2.48 15.40
C LYS A 88 -3.56 -2.85 15.81
N ASP A 89 -2.92 -1.97 16.59
CA ASP A 89 -1.54 -2.15 17.06
C ASP A 89 -0.57 -2.51 15.91
N GLY A 90 -0.68 -1.79 14.79
CA GLY A 90 0.11 -2.05 13.57
C GLY A 90 -0.28 -3.28 12.74
N ASN A 91 -1.24 -4.09 13.18
CA ASN A 91 -1.67 -5.32 12.51
C ASN A 91 -3.04 -5.14 11.86
N CYS A 92 -3.18 -5.50 10.59
CA CYS A 92 -4.44 -5.37 9.85
C CYS A 92 -5.28 -6.65 9.85
N PHE A 93 -4.67 -7.78 10.25
CA PHE A 93 -5.29 -9.10 10.28
C PHE A 93 -5.08 -9.75 11.65
N ASP A 94 -6.07 -10.52 12.10
CA ASP A 94 -5.98 -11.34 13.29
C ASP A 94 -5.05 -12.55 13.07
N LYS A 95 -4.84 -13.34 14.14
CA LYS A 95 -4.02 -14.56 14.10
C LYS A 95 -4.49 -15.64 13.11
N ASN A 96 -5.74 -15.56 12.63
CA ASN A 96 -6.33 -16.47 11.66
C ASN A 96 -6.29 -15.89 10.24
N GLY A 97 -5.81 -14.66 10.06
CA GLY A 97 -5.78 -13.95 8.78
C GLY A 97 -7.06 -13.18 8.46
N ASN A 98 -8.00 -13.03 9.40
CA ASN A 98 -9.21 -12.24 9.17
C ASN A 98 -8.90 -10.75 9.37
N PRO A 99 -9.38 -9.86 8.50
CA PRO A 99 -9.20 -8.42 8.70
C PRO A 99 -9.99 -7.92 9.92
N TYR A 100 -9.45 -6.93 10.65
CA TYR A 100 -10.10 -6.42 11.87
C TYR A 100 -11.37 -5.62 11.59
N GLU A 101 -11.29 -4.70 10.63
CA GLU A 101 -12.38 -3.82 10.25
C GLU A 101 -12.18 -3.47 8.78
N VAL A 102 -13.16 -3.83 7.94
CA VAL A 102 -13.14 -3.61 6.49
C VAL A 102 -14.23 -2.63 6.14
N GLN A 103 -13.86 -1.63 5.35
CA GLN A 103 -14.78 -0.64 4.82
C GLN A 103 -14.57 -0.58 3.31
N GLU A 104 -15.65 -0.63 2.56
CA GLU A 104 -15.65 -0.58 1.11
C GLU A 104 -16.00 0.84 0.67
N PHE A 105 -15.33 1.32 -0.38
CA PHE A 105 -15.57 2.65 -0.94
C PHE A 105 -15.30 2.66 -2.44
N THR A 106 -15.89 3.64 -3.13
CA THR A 106 -15.67 3.87 -4.56
C THR A 106 -14.48 4.79 -4.78
N ILE A 107 -13.70 4.52 -5.83
CA ILE A 107 -12.61 5.39 -6.28
C ILE A 107 -12.99 6.17 -7.54
N ASP A 108 -12.47 7.39 -7.67
CA ASP A 108 -12.54 8.19 -8.88
C ASP A 108 -11.46 7.73 -9.88
N CYS A 109 -11.90 7.15 -10.99
CA CYS A 109 -11.02 6.69 -12.08
C CYS A 109 -10.44 7.85 -12.92
N ASN A 110 -10.78 9.10 -12.64
CA ASN A 110 -10.09 10.24 -13.28
C ASN A 110 -8.70 10.49 -12.68
N GLY A 111 -8.37 9.84 -11.55
CA GLY A 111 -7.05 9.80 -10.94
C GLY A 111 -6.36 8.45 -11.14
N ASN A 112 -5.08 8.45 -11.49
CA ASN A 112 -4.31 7.23 -11.79
C ASN A 112 -3.00 7.20 -11.00
N SER A 113 -2.78 8.12 -10.05
CA SER A 113 -1.43 8.46 -9.57
C SER A 113 -1.31 8.37 -8.06
N ILE A 114 -1.10 7.16 -7.58
CA ILE A 114 -0.70 6.95 -6.19
C ILE A 114 0.82 7.07 -6.09
N GLN A 115 1.29 7.86 -5.14
CA GLN A 115 2.71 8.04 -4.85
C GLN A 115 3.01 7.79 -3.37
N ASN A 116 4.23 7.34 -3.08
CA ASN A 116 4.74 7.27 -1.71
C ASN A 116 4.95 8.68 -1.17
N GLY A 117 4.72 8.91 0.12
CA GLY A 117 5.05 10.19 0.74
C GLY A 117 4.18 10.55 1.94
N GLU A 118 4.21 11.83 2.30
CA GLU A 118 3.35 12.42 3.32
C GLU A 118 1.88 12.41 2.88
N VAL A 119 0.99 12.19 3.84
CA VAL A 119 -0.47 12.19 3.63
C VAL A 119 -1.00 13.57 3.99
N ASN A 120 -1.75 14.19 3.07
CA ASN A 120 -2.37 15.49 3.34
C ASN A 120 -3.63 15.34 4.22
N ALA A 121 -4.12 16.46 4.77
CA ALA A 121 -5.25 16.43 5.69
C ALA A 121 -6.55 15.86 5.08
N ASN A 122 -6.87 16.19 3.82
CA ASN A 122 -8.09 15.70 3.19
C ASN A 122 -8.03 14.17 2.98
N GLU A 123 -6.89 13.68 2.49
CA GLU A 123 -6.67 12.25 2.32
C GLU A 123 -6.73 11.50 3.66
N LEU A 124 -6.26 12.13 4.74
CA LEU A 124 -6.33 11.58 6.08
C LEU A 124 -7.77 11.53 6.62
N ASP A 125 -8.55 12.57 6.37
CA ASP A 125 -9.97 12.62 6.74
C ASP A 125 -10.74 11.51 6.00
N ASP A 126 -10.51 11.38 4.69
CA ASP A 126 -11.10 10.30 3.87
C ASP A 126 -10.66 8.91 4.35
N LEU A 127 -9.40 8.76 4.79
CA LEU A 127 -8.89 7.48 5.29
C LEU A 127 -9.71 6.94 6.47
N PHE A 128 -10.19 7.83 7.36
CA PHE A 128 -10.92 7.43 8.56
C PHE A 128 -12.43 7.64 8.48
N ASP A 129 -12.96 8.17 7.39
CA ASP A 129 -14.40 8.29 7.17
C ASP A 129 -15.03 6.94 6.76
N PRO A 130 -16.05 6.41 7.45
CA PRO A 130 -16.59 5.08 7.17
C PRO A 130 -17.31 4.93 5.80
N THR A 131 -17.55 6.02 5.08
CA THR A 131 -18.34 6.07 3.84
C THR A 131 -17.54 6.46 2.60
N THR A 132 -16.30 6.93 2.78
CA THR A 132 -15.39 7.29 1.69
C THR A 132 -13.99 6.70 1.94
N GLY A 133 -13.05 6.99 1.05
CA GLY A 133 -11.66 6.58 1.20
C GLY A 133 -10.71 7.42 0.35
N PRO A 134 -9.40 7.25 0.56
CA PRO A 134 -8.37 7.99 -0.16
C PRO A 134 -8.52 7.84 -1.68
N GLN A 135 -8.57 8.96 -2.38
CA GLN A 135 -8.71 8.99 -3.83
C GLN A 135 -7.33 8.93 -4.53
N PRO A 136 -7.24 8.30 -5.73
CA PRO A 136 -6.01 8.21 -6.53
C PRO A 136 -5.43 9.52 -7.09
#